data_AF-A0A1F5HCT4-F1
#
_entry.id   AF-A0A1F5HCT4-F1
#
_cell.length_a   1.000
_cell.length_b   1.000
_cell.length_c   1.000
_cell.angle_alpha   90.00
_cell.angle_beta   90.00
_cell.angle_gamma   90.00
#
_symmetry.space_group_name_H-M   'P 1'
#
loop_
_entity.id
_entity.type
_entity.pdbx_description
1 polymer ?
#
loop_
_entity_poly.entity_id
_entity_poly.type
_entity_poly.pdbx_seq_one_letter_code
_entity_poly.pdbx_strand_id
1 'polypeptide(L)'
;MQSDSLPTLTPQPQVEVSPKKQFNLEKVFGLILLFAGIIMISASILLIFRILTGVQKPPQVFNITAPTTSLSIPNLPEGIELPQTKIIPDELYNGIINIGLFYLLMMFVASSGAKFADIGIKLMKKIRD
;
A
#
# COMPACT_ATOMS: atom_id res chain seq x y z
N MET A 1 54.20 -35.76 61.56
CA MET A 1 53.73 -35.79 60.16
C MET A 1 52.22 -35.61 60.20
N GLN A 2 51.77 -34.37 60.37
CA GLN A 2 51.23 -33.51 59.30
C GLN A 2 49.89 -34.04 58.78
N SER A 3 48.84 -33.57 59.45
CA SER A 3 47.46 -33.56 59.00
C SER A 3 47.32 -32.52 57.88
N ASP A 4 47.47 -32.95 56.63
CA ASP A 4 47.18 -32.08 55.49
C ASP A 4 45.67 -32.12 55.20
N SER A 5 45.02 -31.02 55.59
CA SER A 5 43.62 -30.71 55.38
C SER A 5 43.26 -30.66 53.90
N LEU A 6 42.13 -31.28 53.55
CA LEU A 6 41.46 -31.18 52.24
C LEU A 6 41.28 -29.71 51.80
N PRO A 7 41.56 -29.36 50.54
CA PRO A 7 41.27 -28.02 50.04
C PRO A 7 39.75 -27.82 50.01
N THR A 8 39.30 -26.84 50.79
CA THR A 8 37.89 -26.42 50.84
C THR A 8 37.57 -25.73 49.51
N LEU A 9 36.80 -26.40 48.65
CA LEU A 9 36.20 -25.80 47.46
C LEU A 9 35.19 -24.75 47.91
N THR A 10 35.62 -23.49 48.00
CA THR A 10 34.70 -22.36 48.07
C THR A 10 33.86 -22.33 46.79
N PRO A 11 32.52 -22.31 46.88
CA PRO A 11 31.67 -22.06 45.72
C PRO A 11 32.01 -20.69 45.17
N GLN A 12 32.48 -20.64 43.92
CA GLN A 12 32.60 -19.39 43.18
C GLN A 12 31.23 -18.70 43.18
N PRO A 13 31.13 -17.39 43.48
CA PRO A 13 29.87 -16.67 43.38
C PRO A 13 29.36 -16.83 41.94
N GLN A 14 28.22 -17.48 41.81
CA GLN A 14 27.46 -17.58 40.56
C GLN A 14 27.32 -16.16 40.04
N VAL A 15 27.95 -15.87 38.89
CA VAL A 15 27.68 -14.64 38.15
C VAL A 15 26.22 -14.73 37.77
N GLU A 16 25.36 -14.10 38.57
CA GLU A 16 23.95 -13.95 38.31
C GLU A 16 23.84 -13.14 37.01
N VAL A 17 23.74 -13.86 35.90
CA VAL A 17 23.46 -13.27 34.60
C VAL A 17 22.07 -12.67 34.73
N SER A 18 22.03 -11.38 35.06
CA SER A 18 20.82 -10.59 35.12
C SER A 18 20.00 -10.90 33.87
N PRO A 19 18.71 -11.22 33.99
CA PRO A 19 17.88 -11.52 32.84
C PRO A 19 17.86 -10.26 31.99
N LYS A 20 18.64 -10.26 30.90
CA LYS A 20 18.61 -9.23 29.88
C LYS A 20 17.17 -9.21 29.41
N LYS A 21 16.40 -8.24 29.88
CA LYS A 21 15.01 -8.00 29.50
C LYS A 21 15.05 -7.74 28.00
N GLN A 22 14.94 -8.81 27.22
CA GLN A 22 14.90 -8.75 25.77
C GLN A 22 13.61 -8.02 25.45
N PHE A 23 13.74 -6.72 25.19
CA PHE A 23 12.66 -5.94 24.62
C PHE A 23 12.23 -6.71 23.37
N ASN A 24 10.95 -7.08 23.31
CA ASN A 24 10.41 -7.88 22.22
C ASN A 24 10.27 -6.97 20.99
N LEU A 25 11.39 -6.47 20.47
CA LEU A 25 11.46 -5.60 19.29
C LEU A 25 10.70 -6.23 18.13
N GLU A 26 10.75 -7.56 18.02
CA GLU A 26 10.03 -8.35 17.03
C GLU A 26 8.50 -8.24 17.18
N LYS A 27 7.98 -8.19 18.42
CA LYS A 27 6.54 -7.98 18.68
C LYS A 27 6.12 -6.56 18.33
N VAL A 28 6.94 -5.57 18.70
CA VAL A 28 6.70 -4.16 18.39
C VAL A 28 6.73 -3.94 16.87
N PHE A 29 7.70 -4.53 16.18
CA PHE A 29 7.84 -4.42 14.73
C PHE A 29 6.68 -5.09 14.00
N GLY A 30 6.24 -6.27 14.46
CA GLY A 30 5.04 -6.93 13.94
C GLY A 30 3.77 -6.10 14.11
N LEU A 31 3.60 -5.45 15.27
CA LEU A 31 2.46 -4.56 15.54
C LEU A 31 2.48 -3.32 14.65
N ILE A 32 3.66 -2.70 14.47
CA ILE A 32 3.83 -1.53 13.59
C ILE A 32 3.48 -1.91 12.14
N LEU A 33 3.96 -3.05 11.64
CA LEU A 33 3.64 -3.52 10.28
C LEU A 33 2.15 -3.79 10.09
N LEU A 34 1.50 -4.37 11.09
CA LEU A 34 0.06 -4.62 11.06
C LEU A 34 -0.73 -3.32 10.97
N PHE A 35 -0.47 -2.38 11.87
CA PHE A 35 -1.15 -1.08 11.86
C PHE A 35 -0.85 -0.29 10.59
N ALA A 36 0.41 -0.29 10.12
CA ALA A 36 0.78 0.36 8.88
C ALA A 36 -0.01 -0.18 7.69
N GLY A 37 -0.14 -1.51 7.57
CA GLY A 37 -0.94 -2.14 6.52
C GLY A 37 -2.43 -1.76 6.58
N ILE A 38 -3.03 -1.80 7.78
CA ILE A 38 -4.44 -1.41 7.99
C ILE A 38 -4.68 0.06 7.63
N ILE A 39 -3.79 0.95 8.06
CA ILE A 39 -3.87 2.38 7.75
C ILE A 39 -3.76 2.59 6.24
N MET A 40 -2.83 1.88 5.57
CA MET A 40 -2.63 1.98 4.12
C MET A 40 -3.89 1.57 3.35
N ILE A 41 -4.51 0.44 3.71
CA ILE A 41 -5.76 -0.03 3.09
C ILE A 41 -6.89 0.98 3.34
N SER A 42 -7.04 1.43 4.58
CA SER A 42 -8.10 2.38 4.97
C SER A 42 -7.95 3.71 4.23
N ALA A 43 -6.73 4.22 4.11
CA ALA A 43 -6.42 5.43 3.38
C ALA A 43 -6.73 5.30 1.89
N SER A 44 -6.38 4.18 1.24
CA SER A 44 -6.73 3.92 -0.16
C SER A 44 -8.25 3.94 -0.39
N ILE A 45 -9.03 3.31 0.49
CA ILE A 45 -10.50 3.30 0.38
C ILE A 45 -11.06 4.73 0.53
N LEU A 46 -10.57 5.49 1.51
CA LEU A 46 -11.00 6.88 1.72
C LEU A 46 -10.66 7.78 0.53
N LEU A 47 -9.46 7.63 -0.05
CA LEU A 47 -9.03 8.39 -1.23
C LEU A 47 -9.91 8.10 -2.45
N ILE A 48 -10.18 6.82 -2.72
CA ILE A 48 -11.11 6.40 -3.78
C ILE A 48 -12.48 7.02 -3.54
N PHE A 49 -13.02 6.90 -2.32
CA PHE A 49 -14.34 7.42 -1.99
C PHE A 49 -14.46 8.94 -2.19
N ARG A 50 -13.41 9.70 -1.86
CA ARG A 50 -13.36 11.16 -2.06
C ARG A 50 -13.33 11.58 -3.52
N ILE A 51 -12.72 10.76 -4.39
CA ILE A 51 -12.69 11.02 -5.83
C ILE A 51 -14.03 10.65 -6.47
N LEU A 52 -14.65 9.53 -6.08
CA LEU A 52 -15.97 9.15 -6.57
C LEU A 52 -17.08 10.13 -6.15
N THR A 53 -16.98 10.68 -4.93
CA THR A 53 -17.92 11.72 -4.45
C THR A 53 -17.66 13.09 -5.06
N GLY A 54 -16.64 13.24 -5.91
CA GLY A 54 -16.29 14.50 -6.56
C GLY A 54 -15.71 15.56 -5.63
N VAL A 55 -15.42 15.22 -4.36
CA VAL A 55 -14.82 16.13 -3.38
C VAL A 55 -13.38 16.47 -3.77
N GLN A 56 -12.68 15.53 -4.40
CA GLN A 56 -11.34 15.75 -4.96
C GLN A 56 -11.32 15.36 -6.44
N LYS A 57 -10.70 16.21 -7.26
CA LYS A 57 -10.45 15.87 -8.67
C LYS A 57 -9.40 14.75 -8.73
N PRO A 58 -9.61 13.71 -9.56
CA PRO A 58 -8.61 12.67 -9.77
C PRO A 58 -7.31 13.31 -10.30
N PRO A 59 -6.13 12.82 -9.90
CA PRO A 59 -4.87 13.29 -10.45
C PRO A 59 -4.89 13.13 -11.98
N GLN A 60 -4.63 14.21 -12.71
CA GLN A 60 -4.52 14.17 -14.17
C GLN A 60 -3.13 13.63 -14.53
N VAL A 61 -3.06 12.33 -14.75
CA VAL A 61 -1.82 11.64 -15.16
C VAL A 61 -1.72 11.59 -16.69
N PHE A 62 -2.86 11.52 -17.37
CA PHE A 62 -2.97 11.50 -18.83
C PHE A 62 -3.81 12.68 -19.35
N ASN A 63 -3.31 13.31 -20.41
CA ASN A 63 -4.03 14.25 -21.27
C ASN A 63 -4.05 13.68 -22.68
N ILE A 64 -5.13 12.96 -23.00
CA ILE A 64 -5.33 12.29 -24.28
C ILE A 64 -6.43 13.04 -25.04
N THR A 65 -6.19 13.35 -26.30
CA THR A 65 -7.23 13.93 -27.15
C THR A 65 -8.26 12.84 -27.46
N ALA A 66 -9.57 13.13 -27.30
CA ALA A 66 -10.60 12.13 -27.57
C ALA A 66 -10.59 11.75 -29.06
N PRO A 67 -10.90 10.48 -29.40
CA PRO A 67 -11.00 10.06 -30.78
C PRO A 67 -12.11 10.84 -31.50
N THR A 68 -11.74 11.57 -32.55
CA THR A 68 -12.67 12.24 -33.44
C THR A 68 -13.15 11.24 -34.50
N THR A 69 -14.44 10.96 -34.52
CA THR A 69 -15.06 10.22 -35.63
C THR A 69 -15.52 11.22 -36.67
N SER A 70 -14.98 11.13 -37.88
CA SER A 70 -15.59 11.73 -39.06
C SER A 70 -16.82 10.91 -39.43
N LEU A 71 -18.02 11.47 -39.24
CA LEU A 71 -19.24 10.91 -39.80
C LEU A 71 -19.16 11.03 -41.33
N SER A 72 -18.65 10.01 -42.02
CA SER A 72 -18.73 9.96 -43.48
C SER A 72 -20.14 9.53 -43.88
N ILE A 73 -21.00 10.51 -44.16
CA ILE A 73 -22.32 10.24 -44.73
C ILE A 73 -22.12 9.99 -46.23
N PRO A 74 -22.46 8.80 -46.77
CA PRO A 74 -22.42 8.57 -48.20
C PRO A 74 -23.48 9.44 -48.89
N ASN A 75 -23.07 10.26 -49.87
CA ASN A 75 -23.84 11.29 -50.61
C ASN A 75 -23.84 12.74 -50.09
N LEU A 76 -22.73 13.24 -49.52
CA LEU A 76 -22.58 14.70 -49.41
C LEU A 76 -22.16 15.33 -50.75
N PRO A 77 -22.71 16.51 -51.11
CA PRO A 77 -22.19 17.33 -52.21
C PRO A 77 -20.70 17.61 -51.99
N GLU A 78 -19.89 17.46 -53.04
CA GLU A 78 -18.46 17.82 -53.01
C GLU A 78 -18.29 19.26 -52.55
N GLY A 79 -17.54 19.47 -51.46
CA GLY A 79 -17.24 20.79 -50.90
C GLY A 79 -17.87 21.11 -49.55
N ILE A 80 -18.70 20.24 -48.97
CA ILE A 80 -19.18 20.38 -47.59
C ILE A 80 -18.30 19.53 -46.66
N GLU A 81 -17.32 20.17 -46.02
CA GLU A 81 -16.60 19.57 -44.90
C GLU A 81 -17.55 19.48 -43.69
N LEU A 82 -17.99 18.26 -43.35
CA LEU A 82 -18.74 18.04 -42.13
C LEU A 82 -17.87 18.42 -40.93
N PRO A 83 -18.39 19.20 -39.96
CA PRO A 83 -17.65 19.49 -38.75
C PRO A 83 -17.28 18.16 -38.09
N GLN A 84 -15.99 17.99 -37.77
CA GLN A 84 -15.53 16.86 -36.96
C GLN A 84 -16.16 16.98 -35.57
N THR A 85 -17.36 16.42 -35.42
CA THR A 85 -18.07 16.42 -34.15
C THR A 85 -17.35 15.47 -33.22
N LYS A 86 -16.67 16.03 -32.21
CA LYS A 86 -16.17 15.25 -31.07
C LYS A 86 -17.36 14.55 -30.41
N ILE A 87 -17.39 13.22 -30.52
CA ILE A 87 -18.45 12.39 -29.94
C ILE A 87 -18.42 12.48 -28.41
N ILE A 88 -17.23 12.67 -27.83
CA ILE A 88 -17.02 12.81 -26.39
C ILE A 88 -16.12 14.03 -26.14
N PRO A 89 -16.48 14.95 -25.22
CA PRO A 89 -15.58 16.01 -24.79
C PRO A 89 -14.29 15.41 -24.23
N ASP A 90 -13.13 15.93 -24.67
CA ASP A 90 -11.81 15.45 -24.22
C ASP A 90 -11.69 15.43 -22.69
N GLU A 91 -12.32 16.37 -22.01
CA GLU A 91 -12.32 16.48 -20.55
C GLU A 91 -12.97 15.27 -19.87
N LEU A 92 -14.04 14.74 -20.46
CA LEU A 92 -14.75 13.57 -19.95
C LEU A 92 -13.98 12.28 -20.23
N TYR A 93 -13.38 12.19 -21.43
CA TYR A 93 -12.52 11.07 -21.82
C TYR A 93 -11.29 10.96 -20.91
N ASN A 94 -10.60 12.08 -20.69
CA ASN A 94 -9.45 12.14 -19.79
C ASN A 94 -9.84 11.92 -18.33
N GLY A 95 -11.00 12.42 -17.90
CA GLY A 95 -11.54 12.16 -16.57
C GLY A 95 -11.70 10.67 -16.28
N ILE A 96 -12.35 9.93 -17.17
CA ILE A 96 -12.60 8.49 -16.99
C ILE A 96 -11.29 7.70 -16.93
N ILE A 97 -10.35 7.99 -17.84
CA ILE A 97 -9.08 7.25 -17.89
C ILE A 97 -8.21 7.55 -16.67
N ASN A 98 -8.16 8.81 -16.23
CA ASN A 98 -7.44 9.19 -15.02
C ASN A 98 -8.04 8.56 -13.75
N ILE A 99 -9.37 8.48 -13.64
CA ILE A 99 -10.03 7.77 -12.54
C ILE A 99 -9.71 6.28 -12.58
N GLY A 100 -9.78 5.65 -13.76
CA GLY A 100 -9.47 4.24 -13.94
C GLY A 100 -8.04 3.89 -13.54
N LEU A 101 -7.07 4.69 -13.99
CA LEU A 101 -5.66 4.53 -13.61
C LEU A 101 -5.46 4.74 -12.10
N PHE A 102 -6.08 5.78 -11.53
CA PHE A 102 -5.98 6.05 -10.11
C PHE A 102 -6.56 4.91 -9.27
N TYR A 103 -7.69 4.35 -9.70
CA TYR A 103 -8.29 3.18 -9.05
C TYR A 103 -7.36 1.97 -9.10
N LEU A 104 -6.74 1.70 -10.26
CA LEU A 104 -5.74 0.64 -10.41
C LEU A 104 -4.55 0.84 -9.47
N LEU A 105 -4.04 2.08 -9.39
CA LEU A 105 -2.95 2.44 -8.47
C LEU A 105 -3.35 2.21 -7.01
N MET A 106 -4.53 2.65 -6.61
CA MET A 106 -5.01 2.46 -5.24
C MET A 106 -5.29 1.00 -4.91
N MET A 107 -5.73 0.18 -5.87
CA MET A 107 -5.86 -1.26 -5.71
C MET A 107 -4.50 -1.91 -5.47
N PHE A 108 -3.47 -1.46 -6.19
CA PHE A 108 -2.09 -1.91 -5.97
C PHE A 108 -1.57 -1.51 -4.58
N VAL A 109 -1.83 -0.28 -4.14
CA VAL A 109 -1.47 0.21 -2.79
C VAL A 109 -2.18 -0.61 -1.72
N ALA A 110 -3.49 -0.85 -1.86
CA ALA A 110 -4.26 -1.66 -0.93
C ALA A 110 -3.75 -3.11 -0.86
N SER A 111 -3.42 -3.71 -2.01
CA SER A 111 -2.83 -5.05 -2.08
C SER A 111 -1.48 -5.12 -1.36
N SER A 112 -0.64 -4.11 -1.55
CA SER A 112 0.64 -3.99 -0.84
C SER A 112 0.44 -3.80 0.67
N GLY A 113 -0.51 -2.96 1.08
CA GLY A 113 -0.91 -2.79 2.49
C GLY A 113 -1.34 -4.11 3.14
N ALA A 114 -2.11 -4.94 2.43
CA ALA A 114 -2.51 -6.27 2.89
C ALA A 114 -1.30 -7.19 3.08
N LYS A 115 -0.31 -7.15 2.18
CA LYS A 115 0.94 -7.90 2.33
C LYS A 115 1.74 -7.46 3.56
N PHE A 116 1.81 -6.16 3.84
CA PHE A 116 2.46 -5.65 5.05
C PHE A 116 1.74 -6.11 6.32
N ALA A 117 0.40 -6.09 6.33
CA ALA A 117 -0.40 -6.59 7.43
C ALA A 117 -0.17 -8.10 7.66
N ASP A 118 -0.16 -8.90 6.60
CA ASP A 118 0.12 -10.35 6.65
C ASP A 118 1.50 -10.65 7.26
N ILE A 119 2.53 -9.89 6.88
CA ILE A 119 3.88 -10.03 7.44
C ILE A 119 3.86 -9.68 8.93
N GLY A 120 3.17 -8.62 9.33
CA GLY A 120 3.02 -8.23 10.73
C GLY A 120 2.36 -9.33 11.58
N ILE A 121 1.28 -9.94 11.09
CA ILE A 121 0.58 -11.04 11.75
C ILE A 121 1.46 -12.29 11.87
N LYS A 122 2.20 -12.63 10.80
CA LYS A 122 3.13 -13.77 10.80
C LYS A 122 4.27 -13.59 11.80
N LEU A 123 4.83 -12.38 11.91
CA LEU A 123 5.83 -12.07 12.94
C LEU A 123 5.26 -12.27 14.34
N MET A 124 4.07 -11.71 14.62
CA MET A 124 3.43 -11.86 15.93
C MET A 124 3.10 -13.31 16.28
N LYS A 125 2.67 -14.11 15.31
CA LYS A 125 2.37 -15.54 15.51
C LYS A 125 3.64 -16.34 15.85
N LYS A 126 4.73 -16.11 15.11
CA LYS A 126 6.01 -16.81 15.32
C LYS A 126 6.61 -16.58 16.72
N ILE A 127 6.34 -15.44 17.36
CA ILE A 127 6.88 -15.14 18.70
C ILE A 127 6.01 -15.76 19.81
N ARG A 128 4.80 -16.22 19.48
CA ARG A 128 3.88 -16.86 20.44
C ARG A 128 4.07 -18.38 20.51
N ASP A 129 4.52 -19.00 19.42
CA ASP A 129 4.85 -20.43 19.31
C ASP A 129 6.32 -20.67 19.70
#